data_AF-A0A7L6WJG0-F1
#
_entry.id   AF-A0A7L6WJG0-F1
#
_cell.length_a   1.000
_cell.length_b   1.000
_cell.length_c   1.000
_cell.angle_alpha   90.00
_cell.angle_beta   90.00
_cell.angle_gamma   90.00
#
_symmetry.space_group_name_H-M   'P 1'
#
loop_
_entity.id
_entity.type
_entity.pdbx_description
1 polymer ?
#
loop_
_entity_poly.entity_id
_entity_poly.type
_entity_poly.pdbx_seq_one_letter_code
_entity_poly.pdbx_strand_id
1 'polypeptide(L)'
;MNIKIELISESDLADESFNIVINGLKPRETYRVEMYLSDYYCINAPMLLSHDVLWKSTATFVSDKNGIIDISQTPSCSGSYEDIATMGLFFNAKPLTNRKKKLSNSLSKIPLLDHFFVEIKIIQGNTIVAERTFTRHYMSSQISHQDIYGKHFQGRLFYDKKAINAPALIIVSGSEGRIEKVQNIAQLLSSRGYICLAVAYFGLEGLPKHLKRIPLECLVEAKNYLRQHPQVDSEKIGLYGRSKGAELVLAEESIFNDVQCLVLNSPSDVVYEGIKGKWNSHTSSWTYLQKELPYQKFRLRDYLFSKLLKKSFPKDCSARIDIGQMHSPILLLGSTVDEIWDTSSAIDDIVSHYKGNHITFKKYHETGHMLTVAYQPNHRYRKDWRLLMKESKDSWLATIHFFDRHLKKR
;
A
#
# COMPACT_ATOMS: atom_id res chain seq x y z
N MET A 1 11.03 18.70 -37.54
CA MET A 1 11.57 18.65 -36.17
C MET A 1 11.24 17.27 -35.61
N ASN A 2 12.20 16.54 -35.05
CA ASN A 2 11.93 15.24 -34.44
C ASN A 2 11.71 15.45 -32.93
N ILE A 3 10.45 15.48 -32.50
CA ILE A 3 10.10 15.69 -31.09
C ILE A 3 10.47 14.41 -30.32
N LYS A 4 11.28 14.54 -29.28
CA LYS A 4 11.73 13.42 -28.44
C LYS A 4 11.15 13.55 -27.04
N ILE A 5 10.41 12.53 -26.61
CA ILE A 5 9.88 12.41 -25.24
C ILE A 5 10.78 11.46 -24.47
N GLU A 6 11.28 11.87 -23.31
CA GLU A 6 12.13 11.07 -22.44
C GLU A 6 11.50 10.96 -21.05
N LEU A 7 11.57 9.76 -20.46
CA LEU A 7 11.19 9.50 -19.07
C LEU A 7 12.47 9.15 -18.33
N ILE A 8 12.87 10.01 -17.40
CA ILE A 8 14.14 9.92 -16.66
C ILE A 8 13.81 9.47 -15.24
N SER A 9 14.34 8.33 -14.81
CA SER A 9 14.11 7.76 -13.48
C SER A 9 15.34 6.98 -13.01
N GLU A 10 15.51 6.83 -11.70
CA GLU A 10 16.59 6.00 -11.13
C GLU A 10 16.38 4.51 -11.40
N SER A 11 15.13 4.08 -11.51
CA SER A 11 14.75 2.73 -11.93
C SER A 11 13.37 2.70 -12.58
N ASP A 12 12.99 1.57 -13.16
CA ASP A 12 11.67 1.39 -13.76
C ASP A 12 10.59 0.96 -12.75
N LEU A 13 10.89 0.92 -11.44
CA LEU A 13 9.93 0.51 -10.43
C LEU A 13 8.77 1.50 -10.25
N ALA A 14 7.59 0.97 -10.00
CA ALA A 14 6.35 1.73 -9.88
C ALA A 14 6.32 2.70 -8.69
N ASP A 15 7.15 2.46 -7.69
CA ASP A 15 7.28 3.29 -6.48
C ASP A 15 8.42 4.30 -6.55
N GLU A 16 9.12 4.41 -7.68
CA GLU A 16 10.15 5.42 -7.94
C GLU A 16 9.60 6.61 -8.73
N SER A 17 10.11 7.81 -8.43
CA SER A 17 9.76 9.01 -9.19
C SER A 17 10.40 9.02 -10.57
N PHE A 18 9.74 9.64 -11.54
CA PHE A 18 10.29 9.88 -12.85
C PHE A 18 10.00 11.31 -13.31
N ASN A 19 10.93 11.88 -14.08
CA ASN A 19 10.77 13.15 -14.76
C ASN A 19 10.44 12.92 -16.23
N ILE A 20 9.68 13.83 -16.83
CA ILE A 20 9.39 13.81 -18.27
C ILE A 20 10.05 15.04 -18.90
N VAL A 21 10.86 14.80 -19.92
CA VAL A 21 11.52 15.85 -20.71
C VAL A 21 11.10 15.71 -22.17
N ILE A 22 10.66 16.81 -22.77
CA ILE A 22 10.22 16.87 -24.15
C ILE A 22 11.13 17.84 -24.89
N ASN A 23 11.84 17.34 -25.89
CA ASN A 23 12.82 18.09 -26.69
C ASN A 23 12.34 18.26 -28.13
N GLY A 24 12.89 19.26 -28.82
CA GLY A 24 12.65 19.47 -30.25
C GLY A 24 11.29 20.11 -30.56
N LEU A 25 10.70 20.80 -29.59
CA LEU A 25 9.50 21.61 -29.78
C LEU A 25 9.85 22.95 -30.43
N LYS A 26 8.82 23.67 -30.91
CA LYS A 26 9.01 25.08 -31.27
C LYS A 26 9.21 25.90 -29.99
N PRO A 27 10.16 26.85 -29.93
CA PRO A 27 10.37 27.68 -28.76
C PRO A 27 9.17 28.57 -28.40
N ARG A 28 8.91 28.76 -27.10
CA ARG A 28 7.87 29.66 -26.57
C ARG A 28 6.46 29.41 -27.11
N GLU A 29 6.15 28.14 -27.37
CA GLU A 29 4.86 27.69 -27.89
C GLU A 29 4.13 26.86 -26.84
N THR A 30 2.80 26.88 -26.91
CA THR A 30 1.94 26.17 -25.97
C THR A 30 1.69 24.73 -26.44
N TYR A 31 1.88 23.78 -25.53
CA TYR A 31 1.64 22.36 -25.75
C TYR A 31 0.79 21.77 -24.64
N ARG A 32 -0.20 20.94 -25.00
CA ARG A 32 -0.91 20.10 -24.04
C ARG A 32 -0.24 18.73 -24.00
N VAL A 33 0.18 18.33 -22.81
CA VAL A 33 0.71 16.99 -22.52
C VAL A 33 -0.40 16.18 -21.90
N GLU A 34 -0.72 15.04 -22.50
CA GLU A 34 -1.65 14.07 -21.93
C GLU A 34 -0.88 12.82 -21.51
N MET A 35 -1.16 12.32 -20.30
CA MET A 35 -0.63 11.06 -19.81
C MET A 35 -1.78 10.08 -19.66
N TYR A 36 -1.56 8.87 -20.16
CA TYR A 36 -2.47 7.75 -20.07
C TYR A 36 -1.80 6.58 -19.35
N LEU A 37 -2.52 5.93 -18.42
CA LEU A 37 -2.06 4.72 -17.74
C LEU A 37 -2.98 3.56 -18.10
N SER A 38 -2.43 2.50 -18.70
CA SER A 38 -3.13 1.25 -19.01
C SER A 38 -2.56 0.08 -18.23
N ASP A 39 -3.39 -0.92 -17.97
CA ASP A 39 -3.10 -2.06 -17.07
C ASP A 39 -2.63 -1.62 -15.67
N TYR A 40 -3.11 -0.46 -15.25
CA TYR A 40 -2.63 0.21 -14.06
C TYR A 40 -3.40 -0.24 -12.80
N TYR A 41 -2.69 -0.88 -11.88
CA TYR A 41 -3.20 -1.19 -10.55
C TYR A 41 -2.87 -0.09 -9.53
N CYS A 42 -3.87 0.68 -9.12
CA CYS A 42 -3.73 1.63 -8.01
C CYS A 42 -4.25 1.02 -6.70
N ILE A 43 -3.37 0.79 -5.73
CA ILE A 43 -3.73 0.22 -4.42
C ILE A 43 -4.68 1.12 -3.61
N ASN A 44 -4.67 2.42 -3.91
CA ASN A 44 -5.54 3.45 -3.31
C ASN A 44 -6.93 3.52 -3.97
N ALA A 45 -7.12 2.89 -5.13
CA ALA A 45 -8.41 2.79 -5.79
C ALA A 45 -9.31 1.70 -5.17
N PRO A 46 -10.63 1.75 -5.40
CA PRO A 46 -11.52 0.65 -5.02
C PRO A 46 -11.05 -0.67 -5.64
N MET A 47 -10.96 -1.73 -4.83
CA MET A 47 -10.47 -3.05 -5.27
C MET A 47 -11.26 -3.66 -6.45
N LEU A 48 -12.51 -3.24 -6.63
CA LEU A 48 -13.36 -3.69 -7.74
C LEU A 48 -13.16 -2.89 -9.03
N LEU A 49 -12.42 -1.78 -9.02
CA LEU A 49 -12.10 -1.04 -10.24
C LEU A 49 -11.24 -1.95 -11.14
N SER A 50 -11.66 -2.12 -12.38
CA SER A 50 -10.94 -2.99 -13.31
C SER A 50 -9.58 -2.38 -13.68
N HIS A 51 -8.51 -3.19 -13.68
CA HIS A 51 -7.14 -2.74 -13.97
C HIS A 51 -6.94 -2.27 -15.42
N ASP A 52 -7.78 -2.75 -16.34
CA ASP A 52 -7.80 -2.37 -17.75
C ASP A 52 -8.64 -1.09 -17.99
N VAL A 53 -9.12 -0.43 -16.95
CA VAL A 53 -9.64 0.94 -17.07
C VAL A 53 -8.46 1.86 -17.34
N LEU A 54 -8.55 2.62 -18.43
CA LEU A 54 -7.57 3.66 -18.75
C LEU A 54 -7.66 4.82 -17.75
N TRP A 55 -6.52 5.23 -17.21
CA TRP A 55 -6.43 6.45 -16.41
C TRP A 55 -5.85 7.58 -17.26
N LYS A 56 -6.27 8.81 -16.99
CA LYS A 56 -5.80 10.00 -17.73
C LYS A 56 -5.48 11.15 -16.79
N SER A 57 -4.43 11.89 -17.10
CA SER A 57 -4.18 13.26 -16.65
C SER A 57 -3.74 14.13 -17.82
N THR A 58 -3.81 15.44 -17.63
CA THR A 58 -3.42 16.44 -18.62
C THR A 58 -2.70 17.60 -17.94
N ALA A 59 -1.79 18.25 -18.65
CA ALA A 59 -1.18 19.50 -18.24
C ALA A 59 -0.77 20.31 -19.47
N THR A 60 -0.94 21.63 -19.41
CA THR A 60 -0.54 22.54 -20.49
C THR A 60 0.73 23.26 -20.09
N PHE A 61 1.71 23.34 -20.99
CA PHE A 61 2.99 23.99 -20.74
C PHE A 61 3.33 24.94 -21.89
N VAL A 62 4.23 25.87 -21.62
CA VAL A 62 4.91 26.68 -22.64
C VAL A 62 6.36 26.22 -22.72
N SER A 63 6.82 25.87 -23.92
CA SER A 63 8.21 25.47 -24.15
C SER A 63 9.18 26.62 -23.89
N ASP A 64 10.41 26.30 -23.47
CA ASP A 64 11.44 27.30 -23.23
C ASP A 64 11.98 27.92 -24.54
N LYS A 65 13.00 28.78 -24.43
CA LYS A 65 13.67 29.42 -25.58
C LYS A 65 14.38 28.43 -26.52
N ASN A 66 14.63 27.20 -26.07
CA ASN A 66 15.29 26.15 -26.82
C ASN A 66 14.28 25.11 -27.34
N GLY A 67 12.98 25.27 -27.09
CA GLY A 67 11.97 24.29 -27.48
C GLY A 67 11.96 23.05 -26.57
N ILE A 68 12.21 23.23 -25.28
CA ILE A 68 12.23 22.18 -24.27
C ILE A 68 11.11 22.39 -23.26
N ILE A 69 10.45 21.31 -22.86
CA ILE A 69 9.63 21.24 -21.65
C ILE A 69 10.26 20.18 -20.73
N ASP A 70 10.83 20.61 -19.62
CA ASP A 70 11.21 19.74 -18.50
C ASP A 70 10.17 19.90 -17.39
N ILE A 71 9.36 18.87 -17.11
CA ILE A 71 8.25 18.95 -16.16
C ILE A 71 8.73 19.28 -14.73
N SER A 72 9.98 18.95 -14.39
CA SER A 72 10.56 19.29 -13.08
C SER A 72 10.93 20.76 -12.92
N GLN A 73 10.97 21.53 -14.02
CA GLN A 73 11.39 22.94 -14.05
C GLN A 73 10.35 23.87 -14.70
N THR A 74 9.47 23.32 -15.53
CA THR A 74 8.49 24.05 -16.33
C THR A 74 7.13 24.00 -15.62
N PRO A 75 6.55 25.14 -15.22
CA PRO A 75 5.25 25.14 -14.56
C PRO A 75 4.15 24.70 -15.53
N SER A 76 3.25 23.83 -15.07
CA SER A 76 1.98 23.60 -15.76
C SER A 76 1.11 24.87 -15.64
N CYS A 77 0.59 25.36 -16.76
CA CYS A 77 -0.29 26.52 -16.82
C CYS A 77 -1.76 26.17 -16.54
N SER A 78 -2.17 24.92 -16.77
CA SER A 78 -3.55 24.44 -16.57
C SER A 78 -3.63 22.93 -16.74
N GLY A 79 -4.76 22.33 -16.35
CA GLY A 79 -5.09 20.94 -16.62
C GLY A 79 -5.49 20.19 -15.34
N SER A 80 -4.94 19.00 -15.17
CA SER A 80 -5.12 18.18 -13.96
C SER A 80 -4.34 18.74 -12.76
N TYR A 81 -3.33 19.58 -13.00
CA TYR A 81 -2.62 20.37 -12.00
C TYR A 81 -1.99 21.61 -12.65
N GLU A 82 -1.63 22.58 -11.82
CA GLU A 82 -0.90 23.81 -12.19
C GLU A 82 0.43 23.86 -11.43
N ASP A 83 1.35 24.75 -11.80
CA ASP A 83 2.72 24.90 -11.27
C ASP A 83 3.67 23.72 -11.54
N ILE A 84 4.88 23.83 -11.00
CA ILE A 84 5.93 22.83 -11.10
C ILE A 84 5.62 21.64 -10.19
N ALA A 85 5.57 20.45 -10.77
CA ALA A 85 5.51 19.20 -10.03
C ALA A 85 5.94 18.01 -10.91
N THR A 86 7.09 17.42 -10.61
CA THR A 86 7.70 16.31 -11.36
C THR A 86 6.73 15.14 -11.60
N MET A 87 6.01 14.73 -10.55
CA MET A 87 5.04 13.63 -10.60
C MET A 87 3.59 14.11 -10.77
N GLY A 88 3.38 15.37 -11.17
CA GLY A 88 2.07 16.01 -11.19
C GLY A 88 1.07 15.30 -12.13
N LEU A 89 1.49 14.95 -13.35
CA LEU A 89 0.68 14.17 -14.28
C LEU A 89 0.33 12.79 -13.69
N PHE A 90 1.31 12.07 -13.16
CA PHE A 90 1.10 10.71 -12.65
C PHE A 90 0.15 10.71 -11.45
N PHE A 91 0.43 11.53 -10.43
CA PHE A 91 -0.34 11.55 -9.19
C PHE A 91 -1.80 12.03 -9.40
N ASN A 92 -2.03 12.93 -10.35
CA ASN A 92 -3.37 13.45 -10.64
C ASN A 92 -4.13 12.65 -11.72
N ALA A 93 -3.57 11.55 -12.22
CA ALA A 93 -4.27 10.67 -13.16
C ALA A 93 -5.53 10.08 -12.53
N LYS A 94 -6.66 10.11 -13.24
CA LYS A 94 -7.97 9.60 -12.80
C LYS A 94 -8.47 8.52 -13.75
N PRO A 95 -9.20 7.50 -13.25
CA PRO A 95 -9.82 6.52 -14.14
C PRO A 95 -10.86 7.20 -15.02
N LEU A 96 -10.84 6.94 -16.34
CA LEU A 96 -11.81 7.51 -17.27
C LEU A 96 -13.22 6.96 -17.06
N THR A 97 -13.34 5.75 -16.50
CA THR A 97 -14.63 5.13 -16.17
C THR A 97 -14.56 4.44 -14.81
N ASN A 98 -15.70 4.22 -14.17
CA ASN A 98 -15.78 3.46 -12.92
C ASN A 98 -16.15 1.98 -13.16
N ARG A 99 -15.67 1.38 -14.26
CA ARG A 99 -16.03 0.00 -14.63
C ARG A 99 -15.54 -0.97 -13.56
N LYS A 100 -16.48 -1.72 -12.98
CA LYS A 100 -16.19 -2.71 -11.95
C LYS A 100 -15.99 -4.09 -12.56
N LYS A 101 -15.04 -4.85 -12.04
CA LYS A 101 -14.80 -6.26 -12.40
C LYS A 101 -15.05 -7.16 -11.19
N LYS A 102 -15.69 -8.30 -11.43
CA LYS A 102 -15.88 -9.32 -10.40
C LYS A 102 -14.54 -9.98 -10.10
N LEU A 103 -14.21 -10.14 -8.82
CA LEU A 103 -13.00 -10.81 -8.37
C LEU A 103 -13.23 -12.32 -8.34
N SER A 104 -12.22 -13.09 -8.78
CA SER A 104 -12.22 -14.55 -8.67
C SER A 104 -11.97 -14.96 -7.21
N ASN A 105 -12.66 -15.96 -6.69
CA ASN A 105 -12.39 -16.45 -5.33
C ASN A 105 -11.15 -17.35 -5.25
N SER A 106 -10.65 -17.85 -6.39
CA SER A 106 -9.48 -18.71 -6.45
C SER A 106 -8.19 -17.89 -6.60
N LEU A 107 -7.20 -18.20 -5.76
CA LEU A 107 -5.87 -17.55 -5.72
C LEU A 107 -5.17 -17.56 -7.08
N SER A 108 -5.14 -18.69 -7.76
CA SER A 108 -4.44 -18.87 -9.05
C SER A 108 -5.02 -18.05 -10.19
N LYS A 109 -6.25 -17.53 -10.02
CA LYS A 109 -6.94 -16.66 -10.99
C LYS A 109 -6.81 -15.18 -10.65
N ILE A 110 -6.11 -14.82 -9.57
CA ILE A 110 -5.82 -13.42 -9.24
C ILE A 110 -4.68 -12.95 -10.15
N PRO A 111 -4.92 -11.94 -11.01
CA PRO A 111 -3.90 -11.46 -11.94
C PRO A 111 -2.71 -10.88 -11.16
N LEU A 112 -1.51 -11.12 -11.70
CA LEU A 112 -0.26 -10.67 -11.08
C LEU A 112 -0.14 -9.15 -11.11
N LEU A 113 -0.45 -8.54 -12.25
CA LEU A 113 -0.33 -7.11 -12.51
C LEU A 113 1.08 -6.60 -12.13
N ASP A 114 2.09 -7.17 -12.78
CA ASP A 114 3.51 -6.96 -12.51
C ASP A 114 4.09 -5.69 -13.15
N HIS A 115 3.39 -5.10 -14.11
CA HIS A 115 3.75 -3.87 -14.79
C HIS A 115 2.53 -3.09 -15.26
N PHE A 116 2.75 -1.86 -15.69
CA PHE A 116 1.77 -1.01 -16.37
C PHE A 116 2.46 -0.11 -17.39
N PHE A 117 1.66 0.49 -18.27
CA PHE A 117 2.18 1.37 -19.32
C PHE A 117 1.84 2.83 -19.03
N VAL A 118 2.80 3.71 -19.33
CA VAL A 118 2.66 5.17 -19.29
C VAL A 118 2.80 5.68 -20.72
N GLU A 119 1.68 6.02 -21.33
CA GLU A 119 1.65 6.65 -22.65
C GLU A 119 1.58 8.17 -22.50
N ILE A 120 2.48 8.88 -23.19
CA ILE A 120 2.57 10.34 -23.18
C ILE A 120 2.27 10.84 -24.60
N LYS A 121 1.31 11.76 -24.72
CA LYS A 121 0.94 12.41 -25.98
C LYS A 121 1.18 13.91 -25.90
N ILE A 122 1.86 14.46 -26.90
CA ILE A 122 2.13 15.89 -27.04
C ILE A 122 1.19 16.45 -28.10
N ILE A 123 0.40 17.45 -27.71
CA ILE A 123 -0.65 18.01 -28.55
C ILE A 123 -0.36 19.49 -28.78
N GLN A 124 -0.36 19.91 -30.05
CA GLN A 124 -0.30 21.32 -30.45
C GLN A 124 -1.60 21.68 -31.20
N GLY A 125 -2.35 22.63 -30.67
CA GLY A 125 -3.73 22.89 -31.12
C GLY A 125 -4.58 21.63 -30.94
N ASN A 126 -5.04 21.05 -32.05
CA ASN A 126 -5.85 19.83 -32.07
C ASN A 126 -5.11 18.59 -32.62
N THR A 127 -3.80 18.70 -32.87
CA THR A 127 -3.02 17.62 -33.50
C THR A 127 -2.06 17.00 -32.51
N ILE A 128 -1.99 15.67 -32.47
CA ILE A 128 -0.93 14.93 -31.76
C ILE A 128 0.34 15.07 -32.61
N VAL A 129 1.35 15.74 -32.06
CA VAL A 129 2.63 16.00 -32.74
C VAL A 129 3.73 15.01 -32.34
N ALA A 130 3.56 14.30 -31.22
CA ALA A 130 4.42 13.21 -30.80
C ALA A 130 3.71 12.34 -29.76
N GLU A 131 4.08 11.07 -29.70
CA GLU A 131 3.66 10.14 -28.66
C GLU A 131 4.75 9.14 -28.32
N ARG A 132 4.75 8.65 -27.08
CA ARG A 132 5.67 7.60 -26.63
C ARG A 132 5.09 6.85 -25.45
N THR A 133 5.33 5.54 -25.41
CA THR A 133 4.93 4.67 -24.31
C THR A 133 6.16 4.17 -23.56
N PHE A 134 6.05 4.16 -22.23
CA PHE A 134 7.04 3.64 -21.30
C PHE A 134 6.40 2.55 -20.43
N THR A 135 7.21 1.65 -19.90
CA THR A 135 6.76 0.59 -18.99
C THR A 135 7.30 0.87 -17.59
N ARG A 136 6.45 0.67 -16.58
CA ARG A 136 6.84 0.72 -15.16
C ARG A 136 6.46 -0.61 -14.51
N HIS A 137 7.25 -1.03 -13.53
CA HIS A 137 7.19 -2.38 -12.97
C HIS A 137 6.84 -2.37 -11.49
N TYR A 138 5.82 -3.11 -11.09
CA TYR A 138 5.63 -3.49 -9.69
C TYR A 138 6.59 -4.61 -9.29
N MET A 139 6.90 -5.51 -10.22
CA MET A 139 7.81 -6.64 -10.03
C MET A 139 8.94 -6.57 -11.06
N SER A 140 10.19 -6.55 -10.59
CA SER A 140 11.35 -6.63 -11.48
C SER A 140 11.48 -8.01 -12.14
N SER A 141 12.09 -8.04 -13.32
CA SER A 141 12.19 -9.26 -14.15
C SER A 141 12.89 -10.46 -13.50
N GLN A 142 13.76 -10.25 -12.51
CA GLN A 142 14.45 -11.31 -11.76
C GLN A 142 13.55 -12.00 -10.73
N ILE A 143 12.43 -11.38 -10.35
CA ILE A 143 11.54 -11.90 -9.31
C ILE A 143 10.61 -12.95 -9.92
N SER A 144 10.55 -14.10 -9.26
CA SER A 144 9.61 -15.18 -9.52
C SER A 144 8.51 -15.17 -8.46
N HIS A 145 7.39 -15.85 -8.75
CA HIS A 145 6.31 -16.01 -7.80
C HIS A 145 5.80 -17.46 -7.73
N GLN A 146 5.20 -17.80 -6.59
CA GLN A 146 4.59 -19.12 -6.36
C GLN A 146 3.38 -18.99 -5.43
N ASP A 147 2.27 -19.62 -5.80
CA ASP A 147 1.07 -19.69 -4.95
C ASP A 147 1.24 -20.79 -3.88
N ILE A 148 0.89 -20.45 -2.65
CA ILE A 148 1.03 -21.27 -1.44
C ILE A 148 -0.36 -21.49 -0.83
N TYR A 149 -0.67 -22.74 -0.53
CA TYR A 149 -1.95 -23.16 0.04
C TYR A 149 -1.71 -23.82 1.39
N GLY A 150 -1.93 -23.05 2.45
CA GLY A 150 -1.90 -23.53 3.82
C GLY A 150 -3.30 -23.91 4.33
N LYS A 151 -3.35 -24.35 5.59
CA LYS A 151 -4.58 -24.69 6.30
C LYS A 151 -5.34 -23.44 6.75
N HIS A 152 -4.63 -22.45 7.27
CA HIS A 152 -5.19 -21.22 7.84
C HIS A 152 -4.92 -19.99 6.98
N PHE A 153 -4.05 -20.10 5.97
CA PHE A 153 -3.79 -19.03 5.02
C PHE A 153 -3.63 -19.55 3.59
N GLN A 154 -3.80 -18.66 2.63
CA GLN A 154 -3.32 -18.83 1.26
C GLN A 154 -2.51 -17.59 0.90
N GLY A 155 -1.52 -17.72 0.04
CA GLY A 155 -0.68 -16.59 -0.30
C GLY A 155 0.11 -16.75 -1.57
N ARG A 156 0.77 -15.68 -1.98
CA ARG A 156 1.71 -15.70 -3.11
C ARG A 156 3.08 -15.27 -2.61
N LEU A 157 4.05 -16.16 -2.75
CA LEU A 157 5.45 -15.91 -2.48
C LEU A 157 6.08 -15.19 -3.67
N PHE A 158 6.91 -14.19 -3.42
CA PHE A 158 7.71 -13.46 -4.40
C PHE A 158 9.17 -13.50 -3.98
N TYR A 159 10.05 -13.95 -4.86
CA TYR A 159 11.46 -14.18 -4.54
C TYR A 159 12.35 -14.12 -5.76
N ASP A 160 13.60 -13.70 -5.58
CA ASP A 160 14.65 -13.92 -6.59
C ASP A 160 15.15 -15.37 -6.47
N LYS A 161 15.17 -16.11 -7.58
CA LYS A 161 15.71 -17.49 -7.63
C LYS A 161 17.19 -17.58 -7.25
N LYS A 162 17.92 -16.46 -7.32
CA LYS A 162 19.32 -16.34 -6.93
C LYS A 162 19.51 -15.86 -5.49
N ALA A 163 18.42 -15.54 -4.77
CA ALA A 163 18.51 -15.16 -3.36
C ALA A 163 19.08 -16.32 -2.54
N ILE A 164 20.00 -15.99 -1.64
CA ILE A 164 20.61 -16.94 -0.70
C ILE A 164 20.54 -16.29 0.68
N ASN A 165 20.00 -17.01 1.66
CA ASN A 165 19.87 -16.53 3.05
C ASN A 165 19.35 -15.08 3.12
N ALA A 166 18.25 -14.82 2.40
CA ALA A 166 17.67 -13.51 2.25
C ALA A 166 16.65 -13.21 3.36
N PRO A 167 16.53 -11.96 3.81
CA PRO A 167 15.48 -11.57 4.73
C PRO A 167 14.11 -11.74 4.09
N ALA A 168 13.11 -12.08 4.89
CA ALA A 168 11.77 -12.33 4.43
C ALA A 168 10.72 -11.44 5.10
N LEU A 169 9.62 -11.18 4.38
CA LEU A 169 8.52 -10.35 4.83
C LEU A 169 7.20 -11.07 4.63
N ILE A 170 6.35 -11.07 5.65
CA ILE A 170 4.94 -11.46 5.54
C ILE A 170 4.10 -10.20 5.48
N ILE A 171 3.20 -10.11 4.49
CA ILE A 171 2.44 -8.89 4.19
C ILE A 171 0.95 -9.23 4.17
N VAL A 172 0.20 -8.66 5.11
CA VAL A 172 -1.24 -8.97 5.30
C VAL A 172 -2.18 -7.79 5.04
N SER A 173 -3.29 -8.10 4.37
CA SER A 173 -4.30 -7.13 3.97
C SER A 173 -5.13 -6.64 5.16
N GLY A 174 -5.90 -5.57 4.94
CA GLY A 174 -6.94 -5.11 5.85
C GLY A 174 -8.26 -5.88 5.71
N SER A 175 -9.35 -5.19 6.00
CA SER A 175 -10.72 -5.72 5.96
C SER A 175 -11.23 -6.06 4.56
N GLU A 176 -10.45 -5.75 3.53
CA GLU A 176 -10.68 -6.20 2.16
C GLU A 176 -10.39 -7.69 1.95
N GLY A 177 -9.54 -8.29 2.81
CA GLY A 177 -9.06 -9.66 2.69
C GLY A 177 -8.25 -9.90 1.43
N ARG A 178 -8.11 -11.18 1.07
CA ARG A 178 -7.49 -11.61 -0.20
C ARG A 178 -6.04 -11.08 -0.35
N ILE A 179 -5.48 -11.11 -1.55
CA ILE A 179 -4.06 -10.71 -1.77
C ILE A 179 -3.86 -9.51 -2.70
N GLU A 180 -4.89 -8.99 -3.38
CA GLU A 180 -4.72 -8.00 -4.46
C GLU A 180 -3.89 -6.77 -4.04
N LYS A 181 -4.18 -6.21 -2.87
CA LYS A 181 -3.45 -5.04 -2.36
C LYS A 181 -2.05 -5.41 -1.86
N VAL A 182 -1.92 -6.53 -1.16
CA VAL A 182 -0.66 -6.91 -0.51
C VAL A 182 0.34 -7.55 -1.47
N GLN A 183 -0.11 -8.17 -2.56
CA GLN A 183 0.79 -8.59 -3.63
C GLN A 183 1.45 -7.40 -4.31
N ASN A 184 0.80 -6.24 -4.39
CA ASN A 184 1.40 -5.03 -4.96
C ASN A 184 2.59 -4.55 -4.11
N ILE A 185 2.43 -4.58 -2.79
CA ILE A 185 3.50 -4.28 -1.82
C ILE A 185 4.61 -5.35 -1.89
N ALA A 186 4.23 -6.63 -1.94
CA ALA A 186 5.17 -7.76 -2.00
C ALA A 186 6.04 -7.75 -3.26
N GLN A 187 5.48 -7.42 -4.41
CA GLN A 187 6.22 -7.30 -5.67
C GLN A 187 7.31 -6.21 -5.58
N LEU A 188 6.98 -5.05 -5.01
CA LEU A 188 7.92 -3.95 -4.86
C LEU A 188 9.03 -4.26 -3.84
N LEU A 189 8.66 -4.82 -2.68
CA LEU A 189 9.64 -5.17 -1.65
C LEU A 189 10.52 -6.34 -2.09
N SER A 190 9.99 -7.33 -2.81
CA SER A 190 10.83 -8.42 -3.34
C SER A 190 11.83 -7.93 -4.38
N SER A 191 11.44 -6.96 -5.22
CA SER A 191 12.34 -6.25 -6.13
C SER A 191 13.46 -5.48 -5.42
N ARG A 192 13.33 -5.25 -4.11
CA ARG A 192 14.33 -4.63 -3.24
C ARG A 192 15.13 -5.66 -2.44
N GLY A 193 15.09 -6.94 -2.79
CA GLY A 193 15.94 -7.99 -2.20
C GLY A 193 15.37 -8.68 -0.98
N TYR A 194 14.05 -8.65 -0.79
CA TYR A 194 13.34 -9.44 0.20
C TYR A 194 12.69 -10.67 -0.43
N ILE A 195 12.49 -11.74 0.34
CA ILE A 195 11.53 -12.79 0.00
C ILE A 195 10.19 -12.38 0.62
N CYS A 196 9.16 -12.11 -0.19
CA CYS A 196 7.89 -11.57 0.30
C CYS A 196 6.74 -12.55 0.13
N LEU A 197 6.01 -12.83 1.20
CA LEU A 197 4.79 -13.63 1.19
C LEU A 197 3.57 -12.72 1.38
N ALA A 198 2.80 -12.52 0.31
CA ALA A 198 1.52 -11.84 0.36
C ALA A 198 0.45 -12.81 0.87
N VAL A 199 -0.15 -12.53 2.03
CA VAL A 199 -1.01 -13.48 2.75
C VAL A 199 -2.48 -13.03 2.73
N ALA A 200 -3.35 -13.95 2.33
CA ALA A 200 -4.78 -13.92 2.58
C ALA A 200 -5.13 -14.86 3.73
N TYR A 201 -5.88 -14.35 4.69
CA TYR A 201 -6.41 -15.11 5.84
C TYR A 201 -7.95 -15.25 5.79
N PHE A 202 -8.61 -14.62 4.82
CA PHE A 202 -10.02 -14.78 4.51
C PHE A 202 -10.34 -14.26 3.09
N GLY A 203 -11.53 -14.59 2.58
CA GLY A 203 -12.08 -14.04 1.33
C GLY A 203 -11.65 -14.76 0.05
N LEU A 204 -10.87 -15.83 0.17
CA LEU A 204 -10.55 -16.77 -0.91
C LEU A 204 -11.25 -18.12 -0.68
N GLU A 205 -11.41 -18.87 -1.75
CA GLU A 205 -11.93 -20.23 -1.72
C GLU A 205 -11.07 -21.13 -0.84
N GLY A 206 -11.67 -21.88 0.08
CA GLY A 206 -10.94 -22.69 1.08
C GLY A 206 -10.57 -21.94 2.37
N LEU A 207 -10.70 -20.61 2.40
CA LEU A 207 -10.52 -19.79 3.61
C LEU A 207 -11.87 -19.33 4.18
N PRO A 208 -11.91 -18.79 5.42
CA PRO A 208 -13.10 -18.13 5.93
C PRO A 208 -13.65 -17.09 4.95
N LYS A 209 -14.97 -17.08 4.74
CA LYS A 209 -15.61 -16.16 3.78
C LYS A 209 -15.65 -14.71 4.25
N HIS A 210 -15.61 -14.50 5.56
CA HIS A 210 -15.83 -13.22 6.22
C HIS A 210 -14.75 -12.99 7.27
N LEU A 211 -14.48 -11.73 7.59
CA LEU A 211 -13.53 -11.35 8.63
C LEU A 211 -14.16 -11.57 10.02
N LYS A 212 -14.23 -12.81 10.49
CA LYS A 212 -14.73 -13.11 11.83
C LYS A 212 -14.13 -14.41 12.32
N ARG A 213 -13.76 -14.45 13.60
CA ARG A 213 -13.11 -15.62 14.23
C ARG A 213 -11.98 -16.19 13.38
N ILE A 214 -11.13 -15.32 12.84
CA ILE A 214 -9.97 -15.74 12.06
C ILE A 214 -8.89 -16.22 13.05
N PRO A 215 -8.33 -17.42 12.86
CA PRO A 215 -7.26 -17.94 13.70
C PRO A 215 -5.98 -17.11 13.53
N LEU A 216 -5.41 -16.65 14.65
CA LEU A 216 -4.08 -16.02 14.65
C LEU A 216 -3.00 -16.97 14.10
N GLU A 217 -3.25 -18.27 14.20
CA GLU A 217 -2.42 -19.35 13.67
C GLU A 217 -2.16 -19.23 12.15
N CYS A 218 -2.92 -18.41 11.41
CA CYS A 218 -2.61 -18.10 10.01
C CYS A 218 -1.23 -17.43 9.84
N LEU A 219 -0.80 -16.57 10.78
CA LEU A 219 0.52 -15.96 10.75
C LEU A 219 1.61 -16.92 11.26
N VAL A 220 1.31 -17.74 12.27
CA VAL A 220 2.21 -18.80 12.74
C VAL A 220 2.55 -19.76 11.59
N GLU A 221 1.54 -20.19 10.83
CA GLU A 221 1.72 -21.07 9.69
C GLU A 221 2.55 -20.40 8.57
N ALA A 222 2.28 -19.12 8.27
CA ALA A 222 3.04 -18.35 7.29
C ALA A 222 4.52 -18.14 7.72
N LYS A 223 4.77 -17.86 9.01
CA LYS A 223 6.13 -17.76 9.59
C LYS A 223 6.87 -19.09 9.47
N ASN A 224 6.22 -20.19 9.84
CA ASN A 224 6.80 -21.53 9.73
C ASN A 224 7.13 -21.90 8.29
N TYR A 225 6.26 -21.58 7.34
CA TYR A 225 6.54 -21.77 5.92
C TYR A 225 7.82 -21.04 5.48
N LEU A 226 7.96 -19.76 5.86
CA LEU A 226 9.15 -18.98 5.50
C LEU A 226 10.41 -19.48 6.20
N ARG A 227 10.36 -19.84 7.49
CA ARG A 227 11.51 -20.40 8.23
C ARG A 227 12.04 -21.70 7.61
N GLN A 228 11.18 -22.47 6.94
CA GLN A 228 11.55 -23.71 6.25
C GLN A 228 11.96 -23.48 4.79
N HIS A 229 11.78 -22.28 4.25
CA HIS A 229 12.09 -22.00 2.86
C HIS A 229 13.62 -21.90 2.66
N PRO A 230 14.22 -22.66 1.72
CA PRO A 230 15.68 -22.84 1.65
C PRO A 230 16.48 -21.56 1.34
N GLN A 231 15.83 -20.54 0.79
CA GLN A 231 16.45 -19.26 0.47
C GLN A 231 16.28 -18.19 1.56
N VAL A 232 15.47 -18.45 2.59
CA VAL A 232 15.15 -17.49 3.66
C VAL A 232 16.14 -17.63 4.80
N ASP A 233 16.61 -16.49 5.32
CA ASP A 233 17.26 -16.43 6.64
C ASP A 233 16.15 -16.49 7.71
N SER A 234 16.05 -17.61 8.42
CA SER A 234 14.98 -17.86 9.40
C SER A 234 14.98 -16.87 10.57
N GLU A 235 16.13 -16.22 10.81
CA GLU A 235 16.32 -15.22 11.86
C GLU A 235 16.07 -13.79 11.38
N LYS A 236 15.53 -13.61 10.17
CA LYS A 236 15.30 -12.30 9.55
C LYS A 236 13.93 -12.21 8.88
N ILE A 237 12.90 -12.38 9.68
CA ILE A 237 11.50 -12.27 9.25
C ILE A 237 10.90 -10.98 9.82
N GLY A 238 10.27 -10.20 8.96
CA GLY A 238 9.47 -9.04 9.36
C GLY A 238 7.99 -9.19 8.96
N LEU A 239 7.12 -8.45 9.65
CA LEU A 239 5.69 -8.39 9.34
C LEU A 239 5.29 -6.98 8.88
N TYR A 240 4.51 -6.90 7.82
CA TYR A 240 3.79 -5.70 7.41
C TYR A 240 2.29 -5.95 7.51
N GLY A 241 1.62 -5.17 8.35
CA GLY A 241 0.17 -5.17 8.48
C GLY A 241 -0.45 -3.85 8.09
N ARG A 242 -1.59 -3.90 7.39
CA ARG A 242 -2.40 -2.70 7.08
C ARG A 242 -3.80 -2.80 7.67
N SER A 243 -4.26 -1.75 8.35
CA SER A 243 -5.63 -1.64 8.87
C SER A 243 -5.93 -2.83 9.80
N LYS A 244 -6.98 -3.61 9.51
CA LYS A 244 -7.26 -4.88 10.20
C LYS A 244 -6.10 -5.88 10.16
N GLY A 245 -5.24 -5.84 9.14
CA GLY A 245 -4.01 -6.61 9.10
C GLY A 245 -2.95 -6.10 10.09
N ALA A 246 -2.91 -4.81 10.39
CA ALA A 246 -2.05 -4.26 11.44
C ALA A 246 -2.55 -4.67 12.83
N GLU A 247 -3.86 -4.68 13.05
CA GLU A 247 -4.49 -5.24 14.25
C GLU A 247 -4.17 -6.74 14.40
N LEU A 248 -4.26 -7.52 13.32
CA LEU A 248 -3.89 -8.94 13.30
C LEU A 248 -2.42 -9.17 13.67
N VAL A 249 -1.49 -8.44 13.04
CA VAL A 249 -0.05 -8.55 13.34
C VAL A 249 0.23 -8.19 14.79
N LEU A 250 -0.36 -7.11 15.31
CA LEU A 250 -0.14 -6.71 16.70
C LEU A 250 -0.72 -7.73 17.69
N ALA A 251 -1.94 -8.23 17.43
CA ALA A 251 -2.58 -9.24 18.27
C ALA A 251 -1.81 -10.58 18.27
N GLU A 252 -1.28 -11.00 17.13
CA GLU A 252 -0.51 -12.23 17.03
C GLU A 252 0.86 -12.09 17.70
N GLU A 253 1.59 -11.03 17.41
CA GLU A 253 2.92 -10.81 18.00
C GLU A 253 2.86 -10.46 19.50
N SER A 254 1.72 -10.01 20.01
CA SER A 254 1.49 -9.89 21.47
C SER A 254 1.52 -11.23 22.21
N ILE A 255 1.31 -12.34 21.50
CA ILE A 255 1.29 -13.70 22.05
C ILE A 255 2.57 -14.46 21.70
N PHE A 256 3.04 -14.36 20.45
CA PHE A 256 4.16 -15.16 19.95
C PHE A 256 5.53 -14.45 19.99
N ASN A 257 5.58 -13.14 19.72
CA ASN A 257 6.77 -12.28 19.81
C ASN A 257 8.06 -12.91 19.23
N ASP A 258 7.99 -13.44 18.00
CA ASP A 258 9.02 -14.30 17.41
C ASP A 258 9.50 -13.82 16.02
N VAL A 259 9.32 -12.53 15.72
CA VAL A 259 9.86 -11.88 14.51
C VAL A 259 10.76 -10.68 14.81
N GLN A 260 11.58 -10.29 13.84
CA GLN A 260 12.61 -9.27 14.03
C GLN A 260 12.10 -7.84 13.99
N CYS A 261 11.02 -7.54 13.26
CA CYS A 261 10.46 -6.20 13.23
C CYS A 261 9.05 -6.14 12.63
N LEU A 262 8.29 -5.12 13.03
CA LEU A 262 6.89 -4.91 12.61
C LEU A 262 6.72 -3.54 11.93
N VAL A 263 6.00 -3.50 10.82
CA VAL A 263 5.46 -2.26 10.24
C VAL A 263 3.94 -2.33 10.29
N LEU A 264 3.33 -1.43 11.06
CA LEU A 264 1.90 -1.38 11.28
C LEU A 264 1.34 -0.09 10.69
N ASN A 265 0.59 -0.24 9.60
CA ASN A 265 0.00 0.87 8.85
C ASN A 265 -1.48 1.02 9.18
N SER A 266 -1.88 2.20 9.66
CA SER A 266 -3.18 2.45 10.28
C SER A 266 -3.56 1.40 11.33
N PRO A 267 -2.74 1.22 12.39
CA PRO A 267 -2.99 0.21 13.43
C PRO A 267 -4.22 0.53 14.28
N SER A 268 -4.64 -0.48 15.05
CA SER A 268 -5.47 -0.33 16.23
C SER A 268 -4.75 -0.92 17.45
N ASP A 269 -4.97 -0.31 18.62
CA ASP A 269 -4.51 -0.79 19.92
C ASP A 269 -5.50 -1.78 20.59
N VAL A 270 -6.68 -1.98 19.99
CA VAL A 270 -7.72 -2.89 20.47
C VAL A 270 -8.12 -3.89 19.39
N VAL A 271 -8.59 -5.06 19.79
CA VAL A 271 -9.26 -5.98 18.88
C VAL A 271 -10.67 -5.46 18.61
N TYR A 272 -10.99 -5.14 17.36
CA TYR A 272 -12.35 -4.73 17.00
C TYR A 272 -13.20 -5.93 16.56
N GLU A 273 -14.52 -5.77 16.68
CA GLU A 273 -15.51 -6.73 16.18
C GLU A 273 -15.27 -7.12 14.71
N GLY A 274 -15.52 -8.40 14.38
CA GLY A 274 -15.42 -8.91 13.02
C GLY A 274 -16.52 -8.37 12.09
N ILE A 275 -16.32 -8.54 10.79
CA ILE A 275 -17.17 -8.02 9.71
C ILE A 275 -17.75 -9.17 8.88
N LYS A 276 -19.08 -9.22 8.76
CA LYS A 276 -19.83 -10.14 7.88
C LYS A 276 -20.44 -9.36 6.71
N GLY A 277 -19.65 -9.18 5.64
CA GLY A 277 -20.07 -8.39 4.48
C GLY A 277 -20.13 -6.90 4.82
N LYS A 278 -21.34 -6.32 4.85
CA LYS A 278 -21.54 -4.91 5.25
C LYS A 278 -21.97 -4.75 6.72
N TRP A 279 -22.05 -5.85 7.46
CA TRP A 279 -22.61 -5.89 8.82
C TRP A 279 -21.57 -6.31 9.84
N ASN A 280 -21.82 -5.97 11.10
CA ASN A 280 -21.08 -6.51 12.22
C ASN A 280 -21.29 -8.03 12.32
N SER A 281 -20.25 -8.73 12.77
CA SER A 281 -20.30 -10.18 12.92
C SER A 281 -20.90 -10.66 14.24
N HIS A 282 -20.99 -9.78 15.26
CA HIS A 282 -21.31 -10.13 16.65
C HIS A 282 -20.32 -11.12 17.27
N THR A 283 -19.10 -11.12 16.76
CA THR A 283 -17.98 -11.97 17.20
C THR A 283 -16.69 -11.18 17.08
N SER A 284 -15.64 -11.64 17.76
CA SER A 284 -14.29 -11.11 17.58
C SER A 284 -13.82 -11.27 16.13
N SER A 285 -12.92 -10.37 15.70
CA SER A 285 -12.19 -10.56 14.45
C SER A 285 -11.29 -11.79 14.53
N TRP A 286 -10.72 -12.06 15.72
CA TRP A 286 -9.62 -13.00 15.90
C TRP A 286 -9.94 -14.09 16.93
N THR A 287 -9.33 -15.26 16.74
CA THR A 287 -9.32 -16.34 17.72
C THR A 287 -7.90 -16.81 17.98
N TYR A 288 -7.64 -17.24 19.20
CA TYR A 288 -6.44 -17.99 19.57
C TYR A 288 -6.86 -19.32 20.20
N LEU A 289 -6.32 -20.44 19.70
CA LEU A 289 -6.73 -21.79 20.14
C LEU A 289 -8.25 -21.98 20.11
N GLN A 290 -8.87 -21.50 19.02
CA GLN A 290 -10.32 -21.52 18.77
C GLN A 290 -11.18 -20.69 19.75
N LYS A 291 -10.57 -19.96 20.68
CA LYS A 291 -11.28 -19.04 21.60
C LYS A 291 -11.23 -17.63 21.05
N GLU A 292 -12.34 -16.92 21.11
CA GLU A 292 -12.40 -15.52 20.69
C GLU A 292 -11.54 -14.65 21.60
N LEU A 293 -10.74 -13.76 21.00
CA LEU A 293 -10.13 -12.68 21.78
C LEU A 293 -11.22 -11.70 22.25
N PRO A 294 -11.10 -11.13 23.46
CA PRO A 294 -11.91 -9.99 23.87
C PRO A 294 -11.89 -8.90 22.79
N TYR A 295 -13.03 -8.25 22.53
CA TYR A 295 -13.14 -7.33 21.41
C TYR A 295 -14.08 -6.16 21.68
N GLN A 296 -13.74 -5.03 21.07
CA GLN A 296 -14.55 -3.82 21.06
C GLN A 296 -15.72 -4.01 20.10
N LYS A 297 -16.93 -4.09 20.67
CA LYS A 297 -18.18 -4.10 19.89
C LYS A 297 -18.33 -2.77 19.15
N PHE A 298 -18.66 -2.84 17.86
CA PHE A 298 -19.00 -1.64 17.11
C PHE A 298 -20.44 -1.23 17.44
N ARG A 299 -20.58 -0.02 18.00
CA ARG A 299 -21.88 0.57 18.32
C ARG A 299 -22.10 1.79 17.44
N LEU A 300 -23.04 1.70 16.52
CA LEU A 300 -23.37 2.77 15.57
C LEU A 300 -23.68 4.09 16.28
N ARG A 301 -24.37 4.02 17.42
CA ARG A 301 -24.63 5.17 18.31
C ARG A 301 -23.33 5.86 18.69
N ASP A 302 -22.39 5.12 19.27
CA ASP A 302 -21.12 5.66 19.77
C ASP A 302 -20.27 6.24 18.64
N TYR A 303 -20.35 5.67 17.43
CA TYR A 303 -19.68 6.18 16.23
C TYR A 303 -20.31 7.49 15.74
N LEU A 304 -21.64 7.60 15.75
CA LEU A 304 -22.33 8.84 15.42
C LEU A 304 -22.04 9.92 16.46
N PHE A 305 -22.00 9.58 17.75
CA PHE A 305 -21.67 10.50 18.84
C PHE A 305 -20.21 10.96 18.79
N SER A 306 -19.25 10.08 18.53
CA SER A 306 -17.84 10.45 18.40
C SER A 306 -17.63 11.44 17.23
N LYS A 307 -18.31 11.20 16.11
CA LYS A 307 -18.27 12.09 14.94
C LYS A 307 -18.94 13.44 15.19
N LEU A 308 -20.06 13.47 15.93
CA LEU A 308 -20.79 14.70 16.26
C LEU A 308 -20.06 15.57 17.30
N LEU A 309 -19.51 14.94 18.35
CA LEU A 309 -18.88 15.62 19.48
C LEU A 309 -17.36 15.79 19.34
N LYS A 310 -16.75 15.28 18.25
CA LYS A 310 -15.29 15.20 18.07
C LYS A 310 -14.56 14.59 19.28
N LYS A 311 -15.22 13.66 19.98
CA LYS A 311 -14.66 12.93 21.12
C LYS A 311 -14.22 11.54 20.68
N SER A 312 -13.20 11.00 21.35
CA SER A 312 -12.71 9.65 21.07
C SER A 312 -13.81 8.61 21.36
N PHE A 313 -13.82 7.56 20.55
CA PHE A 313 -14.75 6.44 20.73
C PHE A 313 -14.39 5.72 22.04
N PRO A 314 -15.35 5.46 22.96
CA PRO A 314 -15.04 4.79 24.22
C PRO A 314 -14.42 3.42 23.97
N LYS A 315 -13.21 3.19 24.49
CA LYS A 315 -12.49 1.93 24.37
C LYS A 315 -12.81 1.01 25.55
N ASP A 316 -13.18 -0.22 25.24
CA ASP A 316 -13.29 -1.32 26.19
C ASP A 316 -11.88 -1.79 26.52
N CYS A 317 -11.41 -1.53 27.75
CA CYS A 317 -10.08 -1.91 28.19
C CYS A 317 -9.85 -3.43 28.11
N SER A 318 -10.89 -4.25 28.17
CA SER A 318 -10.76 -5.71 28.03
C SER A 318 -10.36 -6.12 26.61
N ALA A 319 -10.67 -5.31 25.60
CA ALA A 319 -10.35 -5.56 24.19
C ALA A 319 -8.96 -5.07 23.78
N ARG A 320 -8.21 -4.44 24.69
CA ARG A 320 -6.86 -3.96 24.41
C ARG A 320 -5.92 -5.12 24.11
N ILE A 321 -5.07 -4.94 23.11
CA ILE A 321 -4.01 -5.90 22.78
C ILE A 321 -2.88 -5.74 23.80
N ASP A 322 -2.51 -6.83 24.49
CA ASP A 322 -1.48 -6.80 25.54
C ASP A 322 -0.06 -6.87 24.95
N ILE A 323 0.48 -5.71 24.62
CA ILE A 323 1.81 -5.58 24.01
C ILE A 323 2.96 -5.50 25.04
N GLY A 324 2.66 -5.70 26.33
CA GLY A 324 3.61 -5.44 27.41
C GLY A 324 4.84 -6.36 27.41
N GLN A 325 4.74 -7.53 26.78
CA GLN A 325 5.80 -8.52 26.64
C GLN A 325 6.48 -8.51 25.26
N MET A 326 6.07 -7.61 24.36
CA MET A 326 6.66 -7.53 23.02
C MET A 326 8.04 -6.87 23.06
N HIS A 327 8.96 -7.35 22.21
CA HIS A 327 10.32 -6.83 22.14
C HIS A 327 10.75 -6.41 20.72
N SER A 328 10.09 -6.92 19.67
CA SER A 328 10.40 -6.60 18.28
C SER A 328 10.26 -5.10 18.01
N PRO A 329 11.25 -4.44 17.37
CA PRO A 329 11.13 -3.07 16.87
C PRO A 329 9.85 -2.85 16.06
N ILE A 330 9.18 -1.72 16.28
CA ILE A 330 7.91 -1.39 15.61
C ILE A 330 8.00 -0.04 14.89
N LEU A 331 7.55 0.00 13.64
CA LEU A 331 7.19 1.21 12.92
C LEU A 331 5.68 1.36 12.88
N LEU A 332 5.14 2.43 13.46
CA LEU A 332 3.73 2.79 13.37
C LEU A 332 3.53 3.91 12.35
N LEU A 333 2.66 3.69 11.37
CA LEU A 333 2.28 4.70 10.38
C LEU A 333 0.79 4.99 10.53
N GLY A 334 0.39 6.25 10.62
CA GLY A 334 -1.02 6.58 10.81
C GLY A 334 -1.38 8.00 10.44
N SER A 335 -2.68 8.27 10.43
CA SER A 335 -3.23 9.58 10.12
C SER A 335 -3.97 10.18 11.32
N THR A 336 -3.83 11.49 11.49
CA THR A 336 -4.58 12.33 12.44
C THR A 336 -6.00 12.64 11.96
N VAL A 337 -6.31 12.34 10.70
CA VAL A 337 -7.64 12.52 10.08
C VAL A 337 -8.18 11.20 9.53
N ASP A 338 -7.73 10.08 10.08
CA ASP A 338 -8.19 8.75 9.72
C ASP A 338 -9.71 8.63 9.91
N GLU A 339 -10.39 8.31 8.80
CA GLU A 339 -11.84 8.30 8.70
C GLU A 339 -12.47 6.95 9.05
N ILE A 340 -11.66 5.93 9.34
CA ILE A 340 -12.12 4.59 9.72
C ILE A 340 -12.11 4.43 11.24
N TRP A 341 -10.99 4.76 11.89
CA TRP A 341 -10.86 4.80 13.34
C TRP A 341 -9.78 5.80 13.76
N ASP A 342 -9.71 6.15 15.05
CA ASP A 342 -8.72 7.10 15.57
C ASP A 342 -7.32 6.46 15.66
N THR A 343 -6.66 6.37 14.52
CA THR A 343 -5.30 5.81 14.40
C THR A 343 -4.30 6.64 15.19
N SER A 344 -4.46 7.97 15.28
CA SER A 344 -3.54 8.81 16.04
C SER A 344 -3.55 8.45 17.53
N SER A 345 -4.74 8.33 18.13
CA SER A 345 -4.87 7.88 19.51
C SER A 345 -4.40 6.43 19.69
N ALA A 346 -4.67 5.53 18.75
CA ALA A 346 -4.17 4.16 18.80
C ALA A 346 -2.64 4.12 18.83
N ILE A 347 -1.96 4.96 18.03
CA ILE A 347 -0.50 5.09 18.05
C ILE A 347 -0.01 5.57 19.42
N ASP A 348 -0.65 6.58 20.01
CA ASP A 348 -0.26 7.08 21.34
C ASP A 348 -0.41 6.00 22.42
N ASP A 349 -1.48 5.22 22.35
CA ASP A 349 -1.73 4.12 23.28
C ASP A 349 -0.72 2.99 23.11
N ILE A 350 -0.39 2.58 21.87
CA ILE A 350 0.64 1.58 21.61
C ILE A 350 1.99 2.06 22.13
N VAL A 351 2.39 3.30 21.82
CA VAL A 351 3.66 3.88 22.30
C VAL A 351 3.72 3.90 23.82
N SER A 352 2.62 4.26 24.49
CA SER A 352 2.59 4.38 25.95
C SER A 352 2.67 3.05 26.70
N HIS A 353 2.26 1.94 26.07
CA HIS A 353 2.23 0.61 26.69
C HIS A 353 3.34 -0.32 26.19
N TYR A 354 4.03 0.03 25.11
CA TYR A 354 5.13 -0.76 24.57
C TYR A 354 6.38 -0.63 25.44
N LYS A 355 6.90 -1.77 25.89
CA LYS A 355 8.10 -1.86 26.75
C LYS A 355 9.31 -2.51 26.06
N GLY A 356 9.19 -2.75 24.76
CA GLY A 356 10.22 -3.43 23.98
C GLY A 356 11.35 -2.52 23.51
N ASN A 357 12.11 -3.01 22.52
CA ASN A 357 13.40 -2.43 22.15
C ASN A 357 13.29 -1.02 21.57
N HIS A 358 12.44 -0.83 20.56
CA HIS A 358 12.40 0.43 19.83
C HIS A 358 11.06 0.64 19.12
N ILE A 359 10.49 1.82 19.26
CA ILE A 359 9.32 2.25 18.48
C ILE A 359 9.65 3.52 17.70
N THR A 360 9.38 3.48 16.39
CA THR A 360 9.32 4.67 15.54
C THR A 360 7.87 4.87 15.14
N PHE A 361 7.38 6.10 15.13
CA PHE A 361 6.04 6.38 14.62
C PHE A 361 6.01 7.63 13.75
N LYS A 362 5.10 7.64 12.78
CA LYS A 362 4.81 8.80 11.94
C LYS A 362 3.30 9.01 11.84
N LYS A 363 2.88 10.25 12.12
CA LYS A 363 1.50 10.69 12.02
C LYS A 363 1.38 11.72 10.91
N TYR A 364 0.45 11.49 10.01
CA TYR A 364 0.20 12.30 8.82
C TYR A 364 -1.15 13.04 8.94
N HIS A 365 -1.36 14.09 8.15
CA HIS A 365 -2.57 14.91 8.24
C HIS A 365 -3.35 15.04 6.93
N GLU A 366 -2.69 14.90 5.79
CA GLU A 366 -3.34 15.04 4.48
C GLU A 366 -3.88 13.72 3.95
N THR A 367 -3.15 12.65 4.21
CA THR A 367 -3.56 11.25 4.03
C THR A 367 -4.51 10.82 5.12
N GLY A 368 -5.53 10.02 4.80
CA GLY A 368 -6.37 9.33 5.79
C GLY A 368 -5.93 7.87 6.00
N HIS A 369 -6.88 6.96 6.14
CA HIS A 369 -6.65 5.53 6.36
C HIS A 369 -5.89 4.77 5.23
N MET A 370 -5.76 5.37 4.04
CA MET A 370 -5.07 4.78 2.89
C MET A 370 -3.68 5.40 2.73
N LEU A 371 -2.73 4.92 3.52
CA LEU A 371 -1.30 5.25 3.48
C LEU A 371 -0.54 4.07 2.89
N THR A 372 -0.08 4.12 1.64
CA THR A 372 0.52 2.93 1.00
C THR A 372 1.66 3.32 0.05
N VAL A 373 1.80 2.62 -1.08
CA VAL A 373 2.88 2.78 -2.07
C VAL A 373 3.00 4.23 -2.53
N ALA A 374 4.24 4.70 -2.66
CA ALA A 374 4.56 6.06 -3.07
C ALA A 374 3.96 6.43 -4.44
N TYR A 375 3.67 7.72 -4.61
CA TYR A 375 3.27 8.38 -5.86
C TYR A 375 1.98 7.90 -6.54
N GLN A 376 1.34 6.82 -6.09
CA GLN A 376 0.09 6.37 -6.68
C GLN A 376 -1.04 7.38 -6.43
N PRO A 377 -1.90 7.67 -7.42
CA PRO A 377 -3.03 8.59 -7.25
C PRO A 377 -3.92 8.22 -6.08
N ASN A 378 -4.33 9.21 -5.29
CA ASN A 378 -5.20 8.99 -4.15
C ASN A 378 -6.36 9.99 -4.13
N HIS A 379 -7.37 9.75 -4.97
CA HIS A 379 -8.55 10.61 -5.13
C HIS A 379 -9.54 10.55 -3.97
N ARG A 380 -9.28 9.71 -2.97
CA ARG A 380 -10.11 9.61 -1.76
C ARG A 380 -10.00 10.88 -0.92
N TYR A 381 -8.83 11.51 -0.92
CA TYR A 381 -8.54 12.71 -0.16
C TYR A 381 -8.47 13.90 -1.12
N ARG A 382 -9.46 14.81 -1.03
CA ARG A 382 -9.59 15.96 -1.94
C ARG A 382 -8.84 17.22 -1.47
N LYS A 383 -7.93 17.07 -0.49
CA LYS A 383 -7.12 18.16 0.07
C LYS A 383 -5.92 18.46 -0.85
N ASP A 384 -4.91 19.16 -0.33
CA ASP A 384 -3.68 19.47 -1.04
C ASP A 384 -2.98 18.18 -1.51
N TRP A 385 -3.12 17.90 -2.81
CA TRP A 385 -2.59 16.69 -3.42
C TRP A 385 -1.06 16.63 -3.38
N ARG A 386 -0.35 17.76 -3.30
CA ARG A 386 1.11 17.79 -3.22
C ARG A 386 1.59 17.31 -1.88
N LEU A 387 0.95 17.78 -0.81
CA LEU A 387 1.23 17.30 0.53
C LEU A 387 0.81 15.83 0.67
N LEU A 388 -0.34 15.45 0.12
CA LEU A 388 -0.79 14.05 0.07
C LEU A 388 0.25 13.13 -0.59
N MET A 389 0.80 13.55 -1.73
CA MET A 389 1.88 12.84 -2.43
C MET A 389 3.16 12.78 -1.59
N LYS A 390 3.52 13.87 -0.93
CA LYS A 390 4.70 13.96 -0.05
C LYS A 390 4.59 13.00 1.14
N GLU A 391 3.43 12.95 1.80
CA GLU A 391 3.18 12.05 2.92
C GLU A 391 3.16 10.58 2.47
N SER A 392 2.54 10.27 1.33
CA SER A 392 2.59 8.93 0.72
C SER A 392 4.02 8.49 0.47
N LYS A 393 4.86 9.36 -0.15
CA LYS A 393 6.29 9.09 -0.36
C LYS A 393 7.02 8.85 0.96
N ASP A 394 6.85 9.74 1.94
CA ASP A 394 7.53 9.63 3.23
C ASP A 394 7.17 8.34 3.98
N SER A 395 5.88 7.95 3.98
CA SER A 395 5.42 6.73 4.64
C SER A 395 5.99 5.45 4.01
N TRP A 396 6.09 5.43 2.68
CA TRP A 396 6.65 4.31 1.94
C TRP A 396 8.16 4.20 2.13
N LEU A 397 8.89 5.32 2.05
CA LEU A 397 10.32 5.35 2.32
C LEU A 397 10.64 4.99 3.77
N ALA A 398 9.83 5.44 4.73
CA ALA A 398 9.97 5.03 6.13
C ALA A 398 9.83 3.51 6.29
N THR A 399 8.88 2.89 5.58
CA THR A 399 8.69 1.44 5.55
C THR A 399 9.93 0.72 5.02
N ILE A 400 10.44 1.12 3.84
CA ILE A 400 11.63 0.51 3.22
C ILE A 400 12.84 0.65 4.13
N HIS A 401 13.14 1.87 4.59
CA HIS A 401 14.30 2.14 5.44
C HIS A 401 14.23 1.39 6.78
N PHE A 402 13.04 1.21 7.33
CA PHE A 402 12.85 0.48 8.57
C PHE A 402 13.18 -1.01 8.39
N PHE A 403 12.65 -1.66 7.35
CA PHE A 403 13.01 -3.04 7.05
C PHE A 403 14.50 -3.19 6.73
N ASP A 404 15.08 -2.27 5.95
CA ASP A 404 16.50 -2.33 5.61
C ASP A 404 17.37 -2.24 6.87
N ARG A 405 16.99 -1.37 7.81
CA ARG A 405 17.68 -1.21 9.09
C ARG A 405 17.62 -2.48 9.95
N HIS A 406 16.46 -3.13 10.04
CA HIS A 406 16.24 -4.21 11.00
C HIS A 406 16.49 -5.61 10.43
N LEU A 407 16.49 -5.78 9.11
CA LEU A 407 16.64 -7.09 8.47
C LEU A 407 17.89 -7.21 7.58
N LYS A 408 18.36 -6.12 6.95
CA LYS A 408 19.53 -6.20 6.06
C LYS A 408 20.84 -5.80 6.71
N LYS A 409 20.81 -4.83 7.63
CA LYS A 409 22.02 -4.39 8.33
C LYS A 409 22.42 -5.43 9.39
N ARG A 410 23.71 -5.76 9.40
CA ARG A 410 24.35 -6.58 10.44
C ARG A 410 24.72 -5.71 11.63
#